data_AF-A0A976X4L6-F1
#
_entry.id   AF-A0A976X4L6-F1
#
_cell.length_a   1.000
_cell.length_b   1.000
_cell.length_c   1.000
_cell.angle_alpha   90.00
_cell.angle_beta   90.00
_cell.angle_gamma   90.00
#
_symmetry.space_group_name_H-M   'P 1'
#
loop_
_entity.id
_entity.type
_entity.pdbx_description
1 polymer ?
#
loop_
_entity_poly.entity_id
_entity_poly.type
_entity_poly.pdbx_seq_one_letter_code
_entity_poly.pdbx_strand_id
1 'polypeptide(L)'
;MQIKTILSAPELQEANPPAGYFLSGNALSYQLIGKHNEGLLSLSEYLHYFDYLRMLTDQPFILDGQAGFGNPLNTYYSITEMENHGADVILLNDQTHPSHSNKEQQTPAALTEFAGRLKSAMDAHHEEYSQIWLKLDCINTYDAKQMQARLMIAKQLGITDIIIDQNHSIPDIPDLKFHRFNYEDQSILD
;
A
#
# COMPACT_ATOMS: atom_id res chain seq x y z
N MET A 1 -4.48 7.91 14.52
CA MET A 1 -4.83 6.51 14.31
C MET A 1 -3.53 5.72 14.34
N GLN A 2 -3.47 4.58 15.02
CA GLN A 2 -2.27 3.74 15.05
C GLN A 2 -2.63 2.37 14.48
N ILE A 3 -2.25 2.12 13.23
CA ILE A 3 -2.43 0.85 12.56
C ILE A 3 -1.20 -0.01 12.81
N LYS A 4 -1.41 -1.21 13.33
CA LYS A 4 -0.31 -2.11 13.68
C LYS A 4 -0.05 -3.09 12.53
N THR A 5 1.22 -3.30 12.17
CA THR A 5 1.60 -4.40 11.29
C THR A 5 1.35 -5.74 11.97
N ILE A 6 0.69 -6.67 11.28
CA ILE A 6 0.46 -8.03 11.78
C ILE A 6 1.06 -9.03 10.81
N LEU A 7 1.77 -9.99 11.39
CA LEU A 7 2.46 -11.03 10.64
C LEU A 7 1.95 -12.42 10.98
N SER A 8 1.08 -12.61 11.99
CA SER A 8 0.61 -13.94 12.31
C SER A 8 -0.73 -13.98 12.99
N ALA A 9 -1.43 -15.11 12.85
CA ALA A 9 -2.68 -15.38 13.54
C ALA A 9 -2.57 -15.26 15.08
N PRO A 10 -1.53 -15.80 15.75
CA PRO A 10 -1.35 -15.57 17.20
C PRO A 10 -1.15 -14.09 17.53
N GLU A 11 -0.32 -13.37 16.76
CA GLU A 11 -0.11 -11.94 16.99
C GLU A 11 -1.41 -11.13 16.85
N LEU A 12 -2.23 -11.48 15.87
CA LEU A 12 -3.55 -10.88 15.66
C LEU A 12 -4.48 -11.11 16.84
N GLN A 13 -4.50 -12.33 17.40
CA GLN A 13 -5.34 -12.65 18.56
C GLN A 13 -4.91 -11.91 19.84
N GLU A 14 -3.61 -11.65 19.99
CA GLU A 14 -3.08 -10.91 21.13
C GLU A 14 -3.17 -9.39 20.94
N ALA A 15 -3.10 -8.92 19.70
CA ALA A 15 -3.15 -7.50 19.37
C ALA A 15 -4.59 -7.01 19.20
N ASN A 16 -4.95 -5.92 19.87
CA ASN A 16 -6.22 -5.25 19.65
C ASN A 16 -6.01 -3.74 19.43
N PRO A 17 -5.40 -3.33 18.31
CA PRO A 17 -5.14 -1.93 18.01
C PRO A 17 -6.48 -1.22 17.76
N PRO A 18 -6.61 0.05 18.15
CA PRO A 18 -7.86 0.80 18.05
C PRO A 18 -8.30 1.13 16.62
N ALA A 19 -7.43 0.89 15.63
CA ALA A 19 -7.57 1.39 14.27
C ALA A 19 -7.72 0.32 13.18
N GLY A 20 -7.30 -0.91 13.48
CA GLY A 20 -7.09 -1.95 12.48
C GLY A 20 -5.62 -2.33 12.28
N TYR A 21 -5.39 -3.15 11.26
CA TYR A 21 -4.15 -3.86 11.01
C TYR A 21 -3.59 -3.55 9.62
N PHE A 22 -2.28 -3.67 9.47
CA PHE A 22 -1.58 -3.59 8.18
C PHE A 22 -0.89 -4.91 7.88
N LEU A 23 -1.10 -5.45 6.69
CA LEU A 23 -0.36 -6.61 6.20
C LEU A 23 0.75 -6.16 5.24
N SER A 24 1.94 -5.90 5.79
CA SER A 24 3.11 -5.47 5.01
C SER A 24 3.59 -6.58 4.06
N GLY A 25 3.74 -6.29 2.77
CA GLY A 25 4.28 -7.23 1.80
C GLY A 25 5.74 -7.59 2.08
N ASN A 26 6.53 -6.62 2.57
CA ASN A 26 7.93 -6.85 2.96
C ASN A 26 8.05 -7.78 4.17
N ALA A 27 7.29 -7.49 5.22
CA ALA A 27 7.37 -8.29 6.43
C ALA A 27 6.81 -9.70 6.22
N LEU A 28 5.75 -9.85 5.43
CA LEU A 28 5.20 -11.15 5.05
C LEU A 28 6.20 -11.97 4.21
N SER A 29 6.83 -11.36 3.20
CA SER A 29 7.89 -12.02 2.41
C SER A 29 9.03 -12.51 3.31
N TYR A 30 9.46 -11.67 4.25
CA TYR A 30 10.53 -12.03 5.17
C TYR A 30 10.14 -13.22 6.05
N GLN A 31 8.90 -13.25 6.53
CA GLN A 31 8.39 -14.34 7.35
C GLN A 31 8.22 -15.65 6.59
N LEU A 32 7.63 -15.62 5.39
CA LEU A 32 7.29 -16.84 4.65
C LEU A 32 8.52 -17.49 4.03
N ILE A 33 9.45 -16.69 3.49
CA ILE A 33 10.57 -17.19 2.68
C ILE A 33 11.95 -16.68 3.10
N GLY A 34 12.05 -15.89 4.18
CA GLY A 34 13.33 -15.38 4.68
C GLY A 34 14.00 -14.37 3.74
N LYS A 35 13.21 -13.71 2.87
CA LYS A 35 13.68 -12.73 1.89
C LYS A 35 12.87 -11.45 1.96
N HIS A 36 13.54 -10.32 1.77
CA HIS A 36 12.88 -9.04 1.62
C HIS A 36 12.00 -9.00 0.36
N ASN A 37 10.94 -8.18 0.39
CA ASN A 37 10.03 -8.08 -0.74
C ASN A 37 10.67 -7.32 -1.91
N GLU A 38 11.05 -8.10 -2.92
CA GLU A 38 11.53 -7.66 -4.23
C GLU A 38 10.62 -8.20 -5.35
N GLY A 39 9.30 -8.25 -5.09
CA GLY A 39 8.32 -8.85 -6.01
C GLY A 39 8.37 -10.38 -6.05
N LEU A 40 8.87 -11.02 -4.99
CA LEU A 40 9.00 -12.48 -4.90
C LEU A 40 7.68 -13.18 -4.56
N LEU A 41 6.85 -12.57 -3.71
CA LEU A 41 5.52 -13.08 -3.41
C LEU A 41 4.54 -12.70 -4.52
N SER A 42 3.83 -13.69 -5.04
CA SER A 42 2.70 -13.45 -5.93
C SER A 42 1.50 -12.88 -5.17
N LEU A 43 0.58 -12.24 -5.90
CA LEU A 43 -0.70 -11.79 -5.35
C LEU A 43 -1.46 -12.94 -4.67
N SER A 44 -1.51 -14.11 -5.30
CA SER A 44 -2.26 -15.27 -4.79
C SER A 44 -1.66 -15.81 -3.48
N GLU A 45 -0.34 -15.84 -3.34
CA GLU A 45 0.31 -16.23 -2.08
C GLU A 45 0.04 -15.21 -0.97
N TYR A 46 0.08 -13.91 -1.30
CA TYR A 46 -0.24 -12.84 -0.37
C TYR A 46 -1.69 -12.92 0.13
N LEU A 47 -2.65 -13.08 -0.79
CA LEU A 47 -4.08 -13.16 -0.46
C LEU A 47 -4.43 -14.47 0.27
N HIS A 48 -3.82 -15.59 -0.10
CA HIS A 48 -4.03 -16.84 0.62
C HIS A 48 -3.60 -16.73 2.09
N TYR A 49 -2.52 -15.99 2.36
CA TYR A 49 -2.14 -15.70 3.74
C TYR A 49 -3.13 -14.78 4.44
N PHE A 50 -3.58 -13.73 3.75
CA PHE A 50 -4.55 -12.78 4.26
C PHE A 50 -5.86 -13.47 4.68
N ASP A 51 -6.35 -14.45 3.92
CA ASP A 51 -7.57 -15.20 4.25
C ASP A 51 -7.52 -15.80 5.67
N TYR A 52 -6.38 -16.37 6.06
CA TYR A 52 -6.22 -16.92 7.42
C TYR A 52 -6.31 -15.84 8.50
N LEU A 53 -5.85 -14.63 8.23
CA LEU A 53 -5.94 -13.51 9.17
C LEU A 53 -7.37 -12.94 9.21
N ARG A 54 -7.98 -12.75 8.03
CA ARG A 54 -9.33 -12.19 7.89
C ARG A 54 -10.38 -13.06 8.58
N MET A 55 -10.21 -14.39 8.59
CA MET A 55 -11.09 -15.32 9.31
C MET A 55 -11.13 -15.12 10.85
N LEU A 56 -10.17 -14.40 11.43
CA LEU A 56 -10.01 -14.29 12.88
C LEU A 56 -10.60 -13.01 13.47
N THR A 57 -10.97 -12.03 12.64
CA THR A 57 -11.42 -10.71 13.11
C THR A 57 -12.21 -10.02 12.00
N ASP A 58 -13.06 -9.05 12.36
CA ASP A 58 -13.73 -8.13 11.43
C ASP A 58 -13.13 -6.71 11.48
N GLN A 59 -12.01 -6.53 12.21
CA GLN A 59 -11.32 -5.23 12.29
C GLN A 59 -10.76 -4.81 10.93
N PRO A 60 -10.65 -3.49 10.64
CA PRO A 60 -10.14 -3.03 9.36
C PRO A 60 -8.74 -3.55 9.03
N PHE A 61 -8.53 -3.97 7.78
CA PHE A 61 -7.25 -4.35 7.22
C PHE A 61 -6.83 -3.43 6.08
N ILE A 62 -5.59 -2.96 6.18
CA ILE A 62 -4.86 -2.31 5.12
C ILE A 62 -3.95 -3.35 4.45
N LEU A 63 -4.11 -3.54 3.15
CA LEU A 63 -3.28 -4.45 2.36
C LEU A 63 -2.25 -3.68 1.53
N ASP A 64 -1.05 -4.24 1.44
CA ASP A 64 0.06 -3.73 0.62
C ASP A 64 -0.08 -4.25 -0.83
N GLY A 65 -0.70 -3.44 -1.68
CA GLY A 65 -0.85 -3.67 -3.12
C GLY A 65 0.43 -3.43 -3.94
N GLN A 66 1.54 -3.03 -3.30
CA GLN A 66 2.81 -2.72 -3.96
C GLN A 66 2.65 -1.74 -5.14
N ALA A 67 3.46 -1.87 -6.19
CA ALA A 67 3.24 -1.23 -7.48
C ALA A 67 2.16 -1.94 -8.34
N GLY A 68 1.13 -2.53 -7.72
CA GLY A 68 0.00 -3.18 -8.40
C GLY A 68 0.34 -4.54 -9.04
N PHE A 69 1.32 -5.27 -8.48
CA PHE A 69 1.76 -6.61 -8.92
C PHE A 69 2.06 -6.76 -10.43
N GLY A 70 2.39 -5.67 -11.13
CA GLY A 70 2.79 -5.73 -12.54
C GLY A 70 2.47 -4.47 -13.32
N ASN A 71 1.91 -4.69 -14.52
CA ASN A 71 1.45 -3.63 -15.41
C ASN A 71 0.01 -3.18 -15.04
N PRO A 72 -0.59 -2.20 -15.74
CA PRO A 72 -1.96 -1.74 -15.44
C PRO A 72 -3.02 -2.85 -15.40
N LEU A 73 -2.96 -3.85 -16.29
CA LEU A 73 -3.91 -4.98 -16.26
C LEU A 73 -3.71 -5.85 -15.02
N ASN A 74 -2.47 -6.04 -14.57
CA ASN A 74 -2.21 -6.69 -13.28
C ASN A 74 -2.78 -5.87 -12.14
N THR A 75 -2.63 -4.54 -12.17
CA THR A 75 -3.17 -3.65 -11.15
C THR A 75 -4.70 -3.74 -11.08
N TYR A 76 -5.40 -3.72 -12.22
CA TYR A 76 -6.85 -3.93 -12.27
C TYR A 76 -7.27 -5.23 -11.59
N TYR A 77 -6.60 -6.33 -11.96
CA TYR A 77 -6.87 -7.65 -11.39
C TYR A 77 -6.57 -7.70 -9.89
N SER A 78 -5.45 -7.12 -9.45
CA SER A 78 -5.07 -7.05 -8.04
C SER A 78 -6.08 -6.32 -7.18
N ILE A 79 -6.61 -5.18 -7.64
CA ILE A 79 -7.64 -4.45 -6.90
C ILE A 79 -8.90 -5.31 -6.75
N THR A 80 -9.38 -5.89 -7.86
CA THR A 80 -10.58 -6.74 -7.85
C THR A 80 -10.43 -7.89 -6.86
N GLU A 81 -9.30 -8.60 -6.87
CA GLU A 81 -9.07 -9.74 -5.98
C GLU A 81 -8.89 -9.31 -4.52
N MET A 82 -8.18 -8.22 -4.25
CA MET A 82 -8.02 -7.71 -2.88
C MET A 82 -9.38 -7.34 -2.28
N GLU A 83 -10.27 -6.71 -3.04
CA GLU A 83 -11.65 -6.43 -2.61
C GLU A 83 -12.44 -7.72 -2.37
N ASN A 84 -12.39 -8.68 -3.29
CA ASN A 84 -13.09 -9.97 -3.16
C ASN A 84 -12.66 -10.76 -1.91
N HIS A 85 -11.41 -10.60 -1.47
CA HIS A 85 -10.88 -11.22 -0.27
C HIS A 85 -11.19 -10.42 1.02
N GLY A 86 -11.81 -9.24 0.92
CA GLY A 86 -12.25 -8.44 2.07
C GLY A 86 -11.23 -7.44 2.58
N ALA A 87 -10.44 -6.82 1.69
CA ALA A 87 -9.60 -5.68 2.02
C ALA A 87 -10.45 -4.44 2.33
N ASP A 88 -10.19 -3.75 3.45
CA ASP A 88 -10.86 -2.49 3.78
C ASP A 88 -10.13 -1.28 3.17
N VAL A 89 -8.80 -1.38 3.04
CA VAL A 89 -7.95 -0.39 2.36
C VAL A 89 -6.89 -1.11 1.54
N ILE A 90 -6.63 -0.63 0.32
CA ILE A 90 -5.57 -1.13 -0.56
C ILE A 90 -4.56 -0.01 -0.81
N LEU A 91 -3.30 -0.26 -0.47
CA LEU A 91 -2.20 0.66 -0.73
C LEU A 91 -1.56 0.38 -2.09
N LEU A 92 -1.44 1.39 -2.93
CA LEU A 92 -0.56 1.36 -4.10
C LEU A 92 0.64 2.27 -3.89
N ASN A 93 1.82 1.87 -4.37
CA ASN A 93 3.03 2.70 -4.29
C ASN A 93 3.46 3.29 -5.64
N ASP A 94 4.34 4.28 -5.57
CA ASP A 94 4.82 5.04 -6.73
C ASP A 94 6.11 4.50 -7.36
N GLN A 95 6.54 3.30 -6.95
CA GLN A 95 7.76 2.65 -7.46
C GLN A 95 7.54 2.04 -8.85
N THR A 96 8.62 1.81 -9.61
CA THR A 96 8.60 0.85 -10.72
C THR A 96 8.25 -0.54 -10.22
N HIS A 97 7.68 -1.40 -11.08
CA HIS A 97 7.51 -2.81 -10.77
C HIS A 97 8.74 -3.64 -11.22
N PRO A 98 9.27 -4.58 -10.41
CA PRO A 98 8.88 -4.87 -9.02
C PRO A 98 9.30 -3.76 -8.05
N SER A 99 8.55 -3.60 -6.96
CA SER A 99 8.89 -2.67 -5.88
C SER A 99 10.05 -3.22 -5.03
N HIS A 100 10.84 -2.32 -4.44
CA HIS A 100 11.93 -2.66 -3.52
C HIS A 100 11.61 -2.17 -2.10
N SER A 101 11.94 -3.01 -1.13
CA SER A 101 11.84 -2.64 0.29
C SER A 101 13.08 -1.90 0.82
N ASN A 102 14.23 -2.05 0.17
CA ASN A 102 15.42 -1.26 0.47
C ASN A 102 15.28 0.16 -0.10
N LYS A 103 15.19 1.15 0.79
CA LYS A 103 15.05 2.58 0.44
C LYS A 103 16.11 3.09 -0.53
N GLU A 104 17.33 2.58 -0.46
CA GLU A 104 18.43 3.00 -1.35
C GLU A 104 18.27 2.49 -2.80
N GLN A 105 17.39 1.51 -3.01
CA GLN A 105 17.13 0.88 -4.32
C GLN A 105 15.75 1.23 -4.88
N GLN A 106 14.92 1.96 -4.13
CA GLN A 106 13.59 2.38 -4.56
C GLN A 106 13.70 3.31 -5.77
N THR A 107 13.05 2.93 -6.86
CA THR A 107 13.08 3.68 -8.11
C THR A 107 11.67 4.13 -8.46
N PRO A 108 11.44 5.44 -8.70
CA PRO A 108 10.11 5.94 -9.02
C PRO A 108 9.68 5.53 -10.43
N ALA A 109 8.43 5.07 -10.58
CA ALA A 109 7.87 4.80 -11.91
C ALA A 109 7.77 6.07 -12.74
N ALA A 110 7.89 5.96 -14.07
CA ALA A 110 7.58 7.09 -14.94
C ALA A 110 6.15 7.60 -14.68
N LEU A 111 5.91 8.91 -14.77
CA LEU A 111 4.59 9.49 -14.45
C LEU A 111 3.46 8.86 -15.28
N THR A 112 3.72 8.48 -16.52
CA THR A 112 2.75 7.80 -17.40
C THR A 112 2.42 6.39 -16.94
N GLU A 113 3.41 5.62 -16.52
CA GLU A 113 3.25 4.27 -15.95
C GLU A 113 2.47 4.34 -14.63
N PHE A 114 2.88 5.26 -13.75
CA PHE A 114 2.24 5.53 -12.48
C PHE A 114 0.76 5.94 -12.66
N ALA A 115 0.49 6.91 -13.53
CA ALA A 115 -0.88 7.34 -13.83
C ALA A 115 -1.71 6.21 -14.44
N GLY A 116 -1.13 5.42 -15.34
CA GLY A 116 -1.79 4.27 -15.96
C GLY A 116 -2.22 3.23 -14.93
N ARG A 117 -1.35 2.91 -13.96
CA ARG A 117 -1.69 1.99 -12.87
C ARG A 117 -2.76 2.54 -11.93
N LEU A 118 -2.64 3.79 -11.48
CA LEU A 118 -3.67 4.40 -10.62
C LEU A 118 -5.01 4.49 -11.33
N LYS A 119 -5.03 4.86 -12.62
CA LYS A 119 -6.26 4.89 -13.40
C LYS A 119 -6.88 3.49 -13.49
N SER A 120 -6.07 2.48 -13.76
CA SER A 120 -6.53 1.08 -13.85
C SER A 120 -6.99 0.52 -12.51
N ALA A 121 -6.41 0.98 -11.40
CA ALA A 121 -6.88 0.65 -10.06
C ALA A 121 -8.27 1.23 -9.81
N MET A 122 -8.45 2.53 -10.10
CA MET A 122 -9.74 3.19 -9.95
C MET A 122 -10.81 2.67 -10.93
N ASP A 123 -10.42 2.14 -12.09
CA ASP A 123 -11.35 1.48 -13.02
C ASP A 123 -11.88 0.13 -12.49
N ALA A 124 -11.13 -0.53 -11.60
CA ALA A 124 -11.53 -1.79 -10.96
C ALA A 124 -12.23 -1.58 -9.61
N HIS A 125 -11.94 -0.46 -8.94
CA HIS A 125 -12.33 -0.17 -7.56
C HIS A 125 -13.84 0.02 -7.39
N HIS A 126 -14.39 -0.55 -6.32
CA HIS A 126 -15.75 -0.29 -5.88
C HIS A 126 -15.72 0.35 -4.48
N GLU A 127 -16.09 1.63 -4.41
CA GLU A 127 -16.06 2.43 -3.17
C GLU A 127 -16.91 1.87 -2.02
N GLU A 128 -17.85 0.97 -2.33
CA GLU A 128 -18.69 0.28 -1.36
C GLU A 128 -17.92 -0.76 -0.52
N TYR A 129 -16.81 -1.28 -1.05
CA TYR A 129 -16.06 -2.38 -0.44
C TYR A 129 -14.76 -1.93 0.22
N SER A 130 -14.03 -1.00 -0.41
CA SER A 130 -12.69 -0.64 0.03
C SER A 130 -12.34 0.82 -0.24
N GLN A 131 -11.22 1.29 0.29
CA GLN A 131 -10.56 2.53 -0.12
C GLN A 131 -9.24 2.26 -0.83
N ILE A 132 -8.89 3.09 -1.81
CA ILE A 132 -7.55 3.10 -2.41
C ILE A 132 -6.74 4.25 -1.84
N TRP A 133 -5.59 3.93 -1.25
CA TRP A 133 -4.64 4.93 -0.73
C TRP A 133 -3.33 4.87 -1.52
N LEU A 134 -2.63 5.99 -1.59
CA LEU A 134 -1.34 6.09 -2.27
C LEU A 134 -0.19 6.18 -1.26
N LYS A 135 0.84 5.36 -1.40
CA LYS A 135 2.09 5.46 -0.67
C LYS A 135 3.20 6.02 -1.55
N LEU A 136 3.77 7.16 -1.18
CA LEU A 136 4.95 7.73 -1.85
C LEU A 136 6.24 7.15 -1.25
N ASP A 137 6.58 5.92 -1.62
CA ASP A 137 7.83 5.28 -1.18
C ASP A 137 9.04 6.03 -1.74
N CYS A 138 8.95 6.53 -2.97
CA CYS A 138 10.06 7.20 -3.64
C CYS A 138 10.18 8.70 -3.32
N ILE A 139 9.49 9.22 -2.31
CA ILE A 139 9.45 10.66 -2.03
C ILE A 139 10.84 11.31 -1.85
N ASN A 140 11.83 10.54 -1.40
CA ASN A 140 13.21 10.99 -1.20
C ASN A 140 14.10 10.90 -2.47
N THR A 141 13.60 10.34 -3.57
CA THR A 141 14.39 10.07 -4.78
C THR A 141 14.11 11.05 -5.92
N TYR A 142 13.15 11.95 -5.72
CA TYR A 142 12.78 12.97 -6.71
C TYR A 142 12.52 14.34 -6.06
N ASP A 143 12.41 15.37 -6.91
CA ASP A 143 12.18 16.74 -6.47
C ASP A 143 10.71 17.05 -6.16
N ALA A 144 10.46 18.25 -5.60
CA ALA A 144 9.12 18.72 -5.26
C ALA A 144 8.17 18.77 -6.47
N LYS A 145 8.68 18.97 -7.69
CA LYS A 145 7.85 19.02 -8.90
C LYS A 145 7.33 17.65 -9.27
N GLN A 146 8.17 16.62 -9.19
CA GLN A 146 7.76 15.22 -9.39
C GLN A 146 6.79 14.77 -8.30
N MET A 147 7.06 15.12 -7.04
CA MET A 147 6.13 14.87 -5.93
C MET A 147 4.76 15.49 -6.20
N GLN A 148 4.73 16.78 -6.55
CA GLN A 148 3.49 17.49 -6.85
C GLN A 148 2.74 16.86 -8.04
N ALA A 149 3.45 16.44 -9.09
CA ALA A 149 2.83 15.77 -10.22
C ALA A 149 2.12 14.47 -9.82
N ARG A 150 2.73 13.64 -8.96
CA ARG A 150 2.11 12.41 -8.44
C ARG A 150 0.89 12.68 -7.59
N LEU A 151 0.99 13.66 -6.68
CA LEU A 151 -0.12 14.05 -5.81
C LEU A 151 -1.30 14.63 -6.59
N MET A 152 -1.04 15.39 -7.66
CA MET A 152 -2.09 15.90 -8.54
C MET A 152 -2.77 14.80 -9.35
N ILE A 153 -2.01 13.80 -9.83
CA ILE A 153 -2.57 12.61 -10.48
C ILE A 153 -3.49 11.86 -9.52
N ALA A 154 -3.02 11.59 -8.29
CA ALA A 154 -3.80 10.91 -7.27
C ALA A 154 -5.10 11.68 -6.95
N LYS A 155 -4.98 12.98 -6.68
CA LYS A 155 -6.11 13.87 -6.43
C LYS A 155 -7.13 13.87 -7.58
N GLN A 156 -6.66 13.95 -8.82
CA GLN A 156 -7.53 13.97 -10.00
C GLN A 156 -8.30 12.66 -10.17
N LEU A 157 -7.73 11.54 -9.71
CA LEU A 157 -8.36 10.21 -9.72
C LEU A 157 -9.21 9.94 -8.48
N GLY A 158 -9.30 10.88 -7.53
CA GLY A 158 -10.07 10.72 -6.30
C GLY A 158 -9.35 9.96 -5.18
N ILE A 159 -8.05 9.71 -5.33
CA ILE A 159 -7.21 9.09 -4.29
C ILE A 159 -6.71 10.19 -3.36
N THR A 160 -7.33 10.32 -2.19
CA THR A 160 -7.13 11.45 -1.26
C THR A 160 -6.24 11.15 -0.07
N ASP A 161 -6.15 9.88 0.34
CA ASP A 161 -5.35 9.46 1.47
C ASP A 161 -3.95 9.03 0.99
N ILE A 162 -2.94 9.75 1.48
CA ILE A 162 -1.56 9.66 1.04
C ILE A 162 -0.67 9.27 2.22
N ILE A 163 0.10 8.19 2.06
CA ILE A 163 1.12 7.78 3.01
C ILE A 163 2.49 8.32 2.56
N ILE A 164 3.20 8.95 3.49
CA ILE A 164 4.59 9.42 3.31
C ILE A 164 5.50 8.91 4.45
N ASP A 165 6.82 8.94 4.24
CA ASP A 165 7.79 8.63 5.30
C ASP A 165 7.58 9.56 6.52
N GLN A 166 7.61 9.00 7.73
CA GLN A 166 7.43 9.75 8.96
C GLN A 166 8.41 10.92 9.15
N ASN A 167 9.58 10.89 8.52
CA ASN A 167 10.59 11.95 8.59
C ASN A 167 10.41 13.03 7.52
N HIS A 168 9.51 12.82 6.55
CA HIS A 168 9.26 13.78 5.49
C HIS A 168 8.29 14.88 5.97
N SER A 169 8.50 16.11 5.47
CA SER A 169 7.56 17.22 5.70
C SER A 169 6.28 16.99 4.91
N ILE A 170 5.12 17.26 5.52
CA ILE A 170 3.83 17.15 4.83
C ILE A 170 3.70 18.33 3.86
N PRO A 171 3.44 18.09 2.56
CA PRO A 171 3.19 19.16 1.63
C PRO A 171 1.79 19.77 1.86
N ASP A 172 1.68 21.08 1.73
CA ASP A 172 0.39 21.79 1.83
C ASP A 172 -0.36 21.69 0.50
N ILE A 173 -1.12 20.61 0.34
CA ILE A 173 -2.00 20.39 -0.81
C ILE A 173 -3.44 20.22 -0.28
N PRO A 174 -4.34 21.17 -0.58
CA PRO A 174 -5.73 21.08 -0.13
C PRO A 174 -6.39 19.78 -0.58
N ASP A 175 -7.32 19.29 0.24
CA ASP A 175 -8.14 18.10 -0.02
C ASP A 175 -7.37 16.76 -0.07
N LEU A 176 -6.07 16.76 0.24
CA LEU A 176 -5.31 15.54 0.49
C LEU A 176 -5.10 15.34 1.98
N LYS A 177 -5.30 14.11 2.44
CA LYS A 177 -5.08 13.68 3.82
C LYS A 177 -3.78 12.90 3.87
N PHE A 178 -2.87 13.31 4.73
CA PHE A 178 -1.55 12.69 4.85
C PHE A 178 -1.48 11.82 6.11
N HIS A 179 -0.91 10.64 5.92
CA HIS A 179 -0.58 9.66 6.94
C HIS A 179 0.94 9.43 6.93
N ARG A 180 1.49 9.04 8.07
CA ARG A 180 2.92 8.74 8.22
C ARG A 180 3.15 7.24 8.25
N PHE A 181 4.21 6.79 7.59
CA PHE A 181 4.70 5.42 7.67
C PHE A 181 5.98 5.37 8.49
N ASN A 182 5.98 4.54 9.53
CA ASN A 182 7.17 4.22 10.30
C ASN A 182 7.83 2.97 9.68
N TYR A 183 9.01 3.15 9.08
CA TYR A 183 9.71 2.03 8.44
C TYR A 183 10.38 1.08 9.45
N GLU A 184 10.62 1.52 10.70
CA GLU A 184 11.27 0.71 11.73
C GLU A 184 10.38 -0.43 12.23
N ASP A 185 9.10 -0.15 12.50
CA ASP A 185 8.10 -1.12 12.94
C ASP A 185 7.02 -1.43 11.89
N GLN A 186 7.19 -0.86 10.68
CA GLN A 186 6.28 -1.00 9.54
C GLN A 186 4.86 -0.45 9.78
N SER A 187 4.62 0.36 10.82
CA SER A 187 3.28 0.85 11.17
C SER A 187 2.84 2.10 10.38
N ILE A 188 1.53 2.34 10.36
CA ILE A 188 0.93 3.56 9.81
C ILE A 188 0.37 4.39 10.98
N LEU A 189 0.72 5.67 10.97
CA LEU A 189 0.39 6.67 11.98
C LEU A 189 -0.41 7.80 11.32
N ASP A 190 -1.31 8.44 12.08
CA ASP A 190 -1.87 9.76 11.70
C ASP A 190 -0.89 10.88 12.05
#